data_AF-A0A961H3W0-F1
#
_entry.id   AF-A0A961H3W0-F1
#
_cell.length_a   1.000
_cell.length_b   1.000
_cell.length_c   1.000
_cell.angle_alpha   90.00
_cell.angle_beta   90.00
_cell.angle_gamma   90.00
#
_symmetry.space_group_name_H-M   'P 1'
#
loop_
_entity.id
_entity.type
_entity.pdbx_description
1 polymer ?
#
loop_
_entity_poly.entity_id
_entity_poly.type
_entity_poly.pdbx_seq_one_letter_code
_entity_poly.pdbx_strand_id
1 'polypeptide(L)'
;SHGGGFNAQKQAFDSIGDGEVLVIDARGERGTGTVGDILALRARVRGAAGIVTDGGVRDLDAVTALGLPTYHAGAHPAVLGRRHVPWETDVTIACGGTAVQPGDIIVGDSDGVLVIPPALIDELVDDAIEQERQETFIAEQVGAGESVDGLYPMNAEWKARYELWLSTQR
;
A
#
# COMPACT_ATOMS: atom_id res chain seq x y z
N SER A 1 -25.93 18.67 -5.81
CA SER A 1 -25.53 18.19 -4.46
C SER A 1 -24.31 17.29 -4.62
N HIS A 2 -23.36 17.34 -3.69
CA HIS A 2 -22.11 16.55 -3.75
C HIS A 2 -22.34 15.02 -3.80
N GLY A 3 -23.50 14.52 -3.38
CA GLY A 3 -23.77 13.08 -3.32
C GLY A 3 -24.25 12.40 -4.61
N GLY A 4 -24.69 13.14 -5.63
CA GLY A 4 -25.32 12.57 -6.84
C GLY A 4 -24.56 12.86 -8.13
N GLY A 5 -25.02 12.26 -9.25
CA GLY A 5 -24.49 12.55 -10.58
C GLY A 5 -23.02 12.12 -10.75
N PHE A 6 -22.25 12.93 -11.49
CA PHE A 6 -20.80 12.79 -11.67
C PHE A 6 -20.06 13.53 -10.55
N ASN A 7 -20.16 13.01 -9.33
CA ASN A 7 -19.57 13.59 -8.12
C ASN A 7 -18.05 13.37 -8.04
N ALA A 8 -17.40 13.93 -7.01
CA ALA A 8 -15.95 13.87 -6.80
C ALA A 8 -15.39 12.44 -6.82
N GLN A 9 -16.10 11.46 -6.25
CA GLN A 9 -15.68 10.05 -6.33
C GLN A 9 -15.61 9.57 -7.78
N LYS A 10 -16.67 9.76 -8.56
CA LYS A 10 -16.68 9.33 -9.96
C LYS A 10 -15.64 10.07 -10.79
N GLN A 11 -15.44 11.36 -10.52
CA GLN A 11 -14.39 12.17 -11.16
C GLN A 11 -13.01 11.58 -10.86
N ALA A 12 -12.71 11.26 -9.60
CA ALA A 12 -11.44 10.62 -9.22
C ALA A 12 -11.21 9.31 -9.96
N PHE A 13 -12.21 8.42 -10.01
CA PHE A 13 -12.12 7.16 -10.76
C PHE A 13 -11.96 7.36 -12.28
N ASP A 14 -12.48 8.44 -12.83
CA ASP A 14 -12.43 8.74 -14.26
C ASP A 14 -11.12 9.44 -14.67
N SER A 15 -10.47 10.14 -13.73
CA SER A 15 -9.22 10.88 -13.95
C SER A 15 -7.96 10.07 -13.72
N ILE A 16 -8.03 8.91 -13.03
CA ILE A 16 -6.85 8.07 -12.72
C ILE A 16 -5.98 7.87 -13.97
N GLY A 17 -4.68 8.13 -13.82
CA GLY A 17 -3.63 7.87 -14.79
C GLY A 17 -3.15 6.41 -14.79
N ASP A 18 -2.50 6.00 -15.87
CA ASP A 18 -1.87 4.69 -15.95
C ASP A 18 -0.77 4.56 -14.89
N GLY A 19 -0.77 3.46 -14.14
CA GLY A 19 0.16 3.20 -13.04
C GLY A 19 -0.15 3.89 -11.71
N GLU A 20 -1.19 4.74 -11.62
CA GLU A 20 -1.54 5.43 -10.38
C GLU A 20 -2.28 4.52 -9.39
N VAL A 21 -2.12 4.80 -8.09
CA VAL A 21 -2.87 4.14 -7.02
C VAL A 21 -3.87 5.14 -6.45
N LEU A 22 -5.15 4.75 -6.42
CA LEU A 22 -6.19 5.58 -5.81
C LEU A 22 -6.28 5.31 -4.31
N VAL A 23 -6.09 6.33 -3.48
CA VAL A 23 -6.21 6.22 -2.01
C VAL A 23 -7.44 6.99 -1.52
N ILE A 24 -8.29 6.35 -0.71
CA ILE A 24 -9.59 6.86 -0.27
C ILE A 24 -9.66 6.85 1.26
N ASP A 25 -9.63 8.04 1.86
CA ASP A 25 -9.93 8.27 3.27
C ASP A 25 -11.45 8.16 3.51
N ALA A 26 -11.81 7.14 4.28
CA ALA A 26 -13.15 6.87 4.78
C ALA A 26 -13.27 7.15 6.28
N ARG A 27 -12.25 7.77 6.91
CA ARG A 27 -12.16 8.06 8.34
C ARG A 27 -12.27 6.79 9.19
N GLY A 28 -11.81 5.66 8.65
CA GLY A 28 -11.96 4.33 9.25
C GLY A 28 -13.40 3.78 9.32
N GLU A 29 -14.37 4.39 8.63
CA GLU A 29 -15.77 3.93 8.64
C GLU A 29 -15.98 2.69 7.75
N ARG A 30 -16.45 1.60 8.36
CA ARG A 30 -16.62 0.28 7.70
C ARG A 30 -18.08 -0.08 7.42
N GLY A 31 -19.03 0.69 7.93
CA GLY A 31 -20.47 0.48 7.77
C GLY A 31 -21.02 0.86 6.40
N THR A 32 -20.17 1.16 5.42
CA THR A 32 -20.55 1.34 4.03
C THR A 32 -19.37 1.17 3.06
N GLY A 33 -19.67 0.92 1.78
CA GLY A 33 -18.67 0.76 0.72
C GLY A 33 -18.21 2.10 0.15
N THR A 34 -16.91 2.36 0.14
CA THR A 34 -16.26 3.51 -0.52
C THR A 34 -15.97 3.25 -2.00
N VAL A 35 -15.94 1.99 -2.40
CA VAL A 35 -15.82 1.53 -3.79
C VAL A 35 -16.68 0.28 -3.98
N GLY A 36 -17.10 0.02 -5.21
CA GLY A 36 -17.70 -1.23 -5.63
C GLY A 36 -17.23 -1.62 -7.03
N ASP A 37 -17.73 -2.76 -7.50
CA ASP A 37 -17.37 -3.41 -8.77
C ASP A 37 -17.22 -2.46 -9.98
N ILE A 38 -18.21 -1.59 -10.25
CA ILE A 38 -18.20 -0.72 -11.42
C ILE A 38 -17.08 0.32 -11.37
N LEU A 39 -16.83 0.91 -10.19
CA LEU A 39 -15.78 1.91 -10.04
C LEU A 39 -14.40 1.25 -10.01
N ALA A 40 -14.26 0.10 -9.37
CA ALA A 40 -13.03 -0.70 -9.43
C ALA A 40 -12.71 -1.14 -10.87
N LEU A 41 -13.73 -1.55 -11.64
CA LEU A 41 -13.57 -1.86 -13.06
C LEU A 41 -13.11 -0.62 -13.85
N ARG A 42 -13.67 0.56 -13.56
CA ARG A 42 -13.23 1.80 -14.21
C ARG A 42 -11.76 2.10 -13.92
N ALA A 43 -11.33 2.00 -12.66
CA ALA A 43 -9.92 2.17 -12.28
C ALA A 43 -9.02 1.20 -13.04
N ARG A 44 -9.38 -0.09 -13.08
CA ARG A 44 -8.64 -1.11 -13.83
C ARG A 44 -8.53 -0.76 -15.32
N VAL A 45 -9.64 -0.37 -15.96
CA VAL A 45 -9.66 0.01 -17.38
C VAL A 45 -8.79 1.25 -17.66
N ARG A 46 -8.64 2.13 -16.68
CA ARG A 46 -7.77 3.31 -16.74
C ARG A 46 -6.29 3.00 -16.53
N GLY A 47 -5.94 1.77 -16.15
CA GLY A 47 -4.56 1.36 -15.88
C GLY A 47 -4.10 1.60 -14.45
N ALA A 48 -5.03 1.78 -13.49
CA ALA A 48 -4.66 1.92 -12.08
C ALA A 48 -3.81 0.73 -11.61
N ALA A 49 -2.77 1.01 -10.81
CA ALA A 49 -1.95 -0.03 -10.18
C ALA A 49 -2.63 -0.64 -8.95
N GLY A 50 -3.54 0.09 -8.30
CA GLY A 50 -4.29 -0.40 -7.16
C GLY A 50 -5.29 0.59 -6.59
N ILE A 51 -6.05 0.13 -5.59
CA ILE A 51 -6.97 0.95 -4.79
C ILE A 51 -6.67 0.69 -3.31
N VAL A 52 -6.62 1.74 -2.51
CA VAL A 52 -6.46 1.68 -1.06
C VAL A 52 -7.58 2.46 -0.41
N THR A 53 -8.24 1.88 0.57
CA THR A 53 -9.22 2.58 1.41
C THR A 53 -9.16 2.06 2.83
N ASP A 54 -9.30 2.93 3.82
CA ASP A 54 -9.48 2.52 5.21
C ASP A 54 -10.94 2.26 5.58
N GLY A 55 -11.84 2.25 4.58
CA GLY A 55 -13.25 1.95 4.72
C GLY A 55 -13.66 0.60 4.13
N GLY A 56 -14.97 0.45 3.94
CA GLY A 56 -15.56 -0.78 3.39
C GLY A 56 -15.49 -0.85 1.86
N VAL A 57 -15.53 -2.07 1.32
CA VAL A 57 -15.69 -2.36 -0.12
C VAL A 57 -17.02 -3.07 -0.37
N ARG A 58 -17.76 -2.63 -1.38
CA ARG A 58 -18.98 -3.28 -1.84
C ARG A 58 -18.67 -4.26 -2.98
N ASP A 59 -19.49 -5.29 -3.13
CA ASP A 59 -19.36 -6.30 -4.19
C ASP A 59 -17.96 -6.95 -4.20
N LEU A 60 -17.45 -7.28 -3.01
CA LEU A 60 -16.05 -7.67 -2.81
C LEU A 60 -15.60 -8.81 -3.73
N ASP A 61 -16.41 -9.85 -3.92
CA ASP A 61 -16.06 -10.97 -4.81
C ASP A 61 -15.83 -10.50 -6.25
N ALA A 62 -16.67 -9.58 -6.74
CA ALA A 62 -16.54 -9.01 -8.08
C ALA A 62 -15.32 -8.08 -8.18
N VAL A 63 -15.04 -7.29 -7.14
CA VAL A 63 -13.84 -6.44 -7.06
C VAL A 63 -12.57 -7.31 -7.07
N THR A 64 -12.51 -8.36 -6.26
CA THR A 64 -11.39 -9.31 -6.22
C THR A 64 -11.17 -10.00 -7.57
N ALA A 65 -12.26 -10.40 -8.24
CA ALA A 65 -12.18 -11.04 -9.56
C ALA A 65 -11.61 -10.14 -10.67
N LEU A 66 -11.54 -8.81 -10.46
CA LEU A 66 -10.90 -7.90 -11.42
C LEU A 66 -9.37 -8.06 -11.45
N GLY A 67 -8.77 -8.63 -10.41
CA GLY A 67 -7.32 -8.78 -10.30
C GLY A 67 -6.57 -7.45 -10.07
N LEU A 68 -7.29 -6.38 -9.72
CA LEU A 68 -6.71 -5.10 -9.32
C LEU A 68 -6.45 -5.14 -7.80
N PRO A 69 -5.20 -4.99 -7.31
CA PRO A 69 -4.91 -4.93 -5.89
C PRO A 69 -5.80 -3.90 -5.18
N THR A 70 -6.59 -4.36 -4.21
CA THR A 70 -7.55 -3.53 -3.48
C THR A 70 -7.40 -3.77 -1.98
N TYR A 71 -6.84 -2.79 -1.28
CA TYR A 71 -6.64 -2.80 0.17
C TYR A 71 -7.82 -2.12 0.86
N HIS A 72 -8.43 -2.80 1.83
CA HIS A 72 -9.65 -2.32 2.46
C HIS A 72 -9.82 -2.79 3.91
N ALA A 73 -10.66 -2.08 4.67
CA ALA A 73 -10.93 -2.41 6.06
C ALA A 73 -12.09 -3.39 6.28
N GLY A 74 -12.76 -3.84 5.20
CA GLY A 74 -13.73 -4.94 5.23
C GLY A 74 -14.73 -4.89 4.08
N ALA A 75 -15.52 -5.95 3.92
CA ALA A 75 -16.65 -5.96 2.99
C ALA A 75 -17.89 -5.31 3.62
N HIS A 76 -18.64 -4.53 2.84
CA HIS A 76 -19.94 -4.02 3.27
C HIS A 76 -20.91 -3.79 2.09
N PRO A 77 -22.18 -4.23 2.16
CA PRO A 77 -23.12 -4.16 1.04
C PRO A 77 -23.72 -2.76 0.80
N ALA A 78 -23.59 -1.84 1.76
CA ALA A 78 -24.21 -0.53 1.67
C ALA A 78 -23.53 0.40 0.64
N VAL A 79 -24.33 1.26 0.02
CA VAL A 79 -23.84 2.34 -0.84
C VAL A 79 -23.20 3.45 -0.01
N LEU A 80 -22.09 3.99 -0.52
CA LEU A 80 -21.35 5.14 0.02
C LEU A 80 -22.22 6.19 0.70
N GLY A 81 -23.27 6.66 0.01
CA GLY A 81 -24.17 7.74 0.43
C GLY A 81 -24.90 7.54 1.75
N ARG A 82 -24.84 6.34 2.36
CA ARG A 82 -25.37 6.11 3.72
C ARG A 82 -24.55 6.79 4.82
N ARG A 83 -23.24 6.99 4.61
CA ARG A 83 -22.32 7.56 5.62
C ARG A 83 -21.35 8.60 5.06
N HIS A 84 -21.09 8.57 3.75
CA HIS A 84 -20.15 9.48 3.09
C HIS A 84 -20.79 10.30 2.00
N VAL A 85 -20.20 11.47 1.78
CA VAL A 85 -20.39 12.30 0.61
C VAL A 85 -18.99 12.61 0.10
N PRO A 86 -18.64 12.26 -1.16
CA PRO A 86 -17.36 12.63 -1.75
C PRO A 86 -17.22 14.14 -1.75
N TRP A 87 -16.12 14.65 -1.21
CA TRP A 87 -15.95 16.08 -0.97
C TRP A 87 -14.85 16.68 -1.84
N GLU A 88 -13.62 16.19 -1.68
CA GLU A 88 -12.42 16.68 -2.36
C GLU A 88 -11.64 15.51 -2.99
N THR A 89 -10.82 15.83 -3.99
CA THR A 89 -9.85 14.93 -4.64
C THR A 89 -8.52 15.65 -4.70
N ASP A 90 -7.42 14.90 -4.84
CA ASP A 90 -6.08 15.46 -5.02
C ASP A 90 -5.67 16.44 -3.88
N VAL A 91 -6.07 16.09 -2.65
CA VAL A 91 -5.70 16.78 -1.41
C VAL A 91 -5.01 15.81 -0.46
N THR A 92 -4.29 16.35 0.52
CA THR A 92 -3.74 15.54 1.61
C THR A 92 -4.86 14.93 2.45
N ILE A 93 -4.82 13.62 2.65
CA ILE A 93 -5.79 12.85 3.43
C ILE A 93 -5.12 12.05 4.54
N ALA A 94 -5.92 11.48 5.45
CA ALA A 94 -5.44 10.53 6.45
C ALA A 94 -6.08 9.16 6.20
N CYS A 95 -5.36 8.23 5.57
CA CYS A 95 -5.86 6.90 5.26
C CYS A 95 -5.13 5.86 6.11
N GLY A 96 -5.86 5.06 6.89
CA GLY A 96 -5.27 4.03 7.73
C GLY A 96 -4.42 4.59 8.88
N GLY A 97 -4.67 5.84 9.27
CA GLY A 97 -3.87 6.55 10.27
C GLY A 97 -2.60 7.23 9.74
N THR A 98 -2.32 7.11 8.43
CA THR A 98 -1.14 7.70 7.78
C THR A 98 -1.54 8.86 6.88
N ALA A 99 -0.74 9.94 6.92
CA ALA A 99 -0.91 11.05 5.99
C ALA A 99 -0.51 10.59 4.58
N VAL A 100 -1.37 10.86 3.59
CA VAL A 100 -1.11 10.55 2.18
C VAL A 100 -1.28 11.82 1.38
N GLN A 101 -0.28 12.17 0.59
CA GLN A 101 -0.29 13.31 -0.31
C GLN A 101 -0.35 12.85 -1.76
N PRO A 102 -0.99 13.63 -2.65
CA PRO A 102 -0.85 13.42 -4.09
C PRO A 102 0.63 13.40 -4.49
N GLY A 103 1.03 12.35 -5.21
CA GLY A 103 2.41 12.13 -5.63
C GLY A 103 3.24 11.23 -4.70
N ASP A 104 2.72 10.84 -3.53
CA ASP A 104 3.37 9.83 -2.69
C ASP A 104 3.43 8.47 -3.42
N ILE A 105 4.52 7.74 -3.17
CA ILE A 105 4.73 6.41 -3.74
C ILE A 105 4.03 5.40 -2.83
N ILE A 106 3.15 4.60 -3.42
CA ILE A 106 2.41 3.57 -2.71
C ILE A 106 2.99 2.20 -3.07
N VAL A 107 3.45 1.48 -2.05
CA VAL A 107 3.93 0.10 -2.18
C VAL A 107 3.00 -0.78 -1.37
N GLY A 108 2.52 -1.88 -1.95
CA GLY A 108 1.65 -2.82 -1.27
C GLY A 108 1.97 -4.27 -1.60
N ASP A 109 1.84 -5.13 -0.60
CA ASP A 109 2.02 -6.57 -0.69
C ASP A 109 0.97 -7.31 0.16
N SER A 110 1.23 -8.55 0.59
CA SER A 110 0.32 -9.30 1.46
C SER A 110 0.28 -8.80 2.90
N ASP A 111 1.32 -8.09 3.35
CA ASP A 111 1.49 -7.67 4.74
C ASP A 111 0.83 -6.31 4.95
N GLY A 112 0.81 -5.44 3.92
CA GLY A 112 0.03 -4.22 3.96
C GLY A 112 0.37 -3.22 2.86
N VAL A 113 0.28 -1.94 3.23
CA VAL A 113 0.54 -0.81 2.35
C VAL A 113 1.48 0.17 3.04
N LEU A 114 2.51 0.59 2.34
CA LEU A 114 3.43 1.66 2.71
C LEU A 114 3.15 2.90 1.88
N VAL A 115 3.30 4.06 2.54
CA VAL A 115 3.22 5.38 1.92
C VAL A 115 4.61 6.00 2.04
N ILE A 116 5.24 6.26 0.90
CA ILE A 116 6.62 6.73 0.84
C ILE A 116 6.64 8.13 0.21
N PRO A 117 7.02 9.16 0.99
CA PRO A 117 7.25 10.49 0.42
C PRO A 117 8.33 10.43 -0.67
N PRO A 118 8.15 11.11 -1.82
CA PRO A 118 9.09 11.03 -2.94
C PRO A 118 10.51 11.47 -2.58
N ALA A 119 10.65 12.38 -1.60
CA ALA A 119 11.94 12.85 -1.14
C ALA A 119 12.79 11.78 -0.41
N LEU A 120 12.18 10.67 0.00
CA LEU A 120 12.85 9.59 0.74
C LEU A 120 13.15 8.37 -0.12
N ILE A 121 12.70 8.31 -1.37
CA ILE A 121 12.71 7.05 -2.14
C ILE A 121 14.13 6.53 -2.40
N ASP A 122 15.07 7.40 -2.76
CA ASP A 122 16.43 6.98 -3.12
C ASP A 122 17.16 6.41 -1.89
N GLU A 123 17.10 7.12 -0.76
CA GLU A 123 17.68 6.67 0.53
C GLU A 123 17.02 5.37 1.00
N LEU A 124 15.69 5.29 0.94
CA LEU A 124 14.94 4.11 1.35
C LEU A 124 15.29 2.87 0.52
N VAL A 125 15.47 3.03 -0.79
CA VAL A 125 15.83 1.92 -1.69
C VAL A 125 17.23 1.41 -1.39
N ASP A 126 18.20 2.30 -1.19
CA ASP A 126 19.56 1.92 -0.83
C ASP A 126 19.61 1.16 0.51
N ASP A 127 18.91 1.67 1.52
CA ASP A 127 18.80 1.04 2.84
C ASP A 127 18.08 -0.31 2.77
N ALA A 128 16.99 -0.42 2.00
CA ALA A 128 16.22 -1.65 1.86
C ALA A 128 17.04 -2.77 1.18
N ILE A 129 17.81 -2.43 0.14
CA ILE A 129 18.69 -3.40 -0.55
C ILE A 129 19.79 -3.90 0.40
N GLU A 130 20.37 -3.02 1.20
CA GLU A 130 21.38 -3.41 2.18
C GLU A 130 20.77 -4.25 3.31
N GLN A 131 19.58 -3.90 3.78
CA GLN A 131 18.83 -4.68 4.76
C GLN A 131 18.54 -6.10 4.25
N GLU A 132 18.08 -6.28 3.01
CA GLU A 132 17.85 -7.61 2.42
C GLU A 132 19.12 -8.47 2.36
N ARG A 133 20.28 -7.86 2.07
CA ARG A 133 21.57 -8.57 2.08
C ARG A 133 21.95 -9.02 3.48
N GLN A 134 21.78 -8.15 4.47
CA GLN A 134 22.02 -8.49 5.87
C GLN A 134 21.09 -9.60 6.35
N GLU A 135 19.80 -9.53 6.01
CA GLU A 135 18.81 -10.56 6.34
C GLU A 135 19.12 -11.90 5.67
N THR A 136 19.59 -11.89 4.42
CA THR A 136 20.05 -13.10 3.72
C THR A 136 21.21 -13.75 4.47
N PHE A 137 22.24 -12.98 4.81
CA PHE A 137 23.37 -13.48 5.59
C PHE A 137 22.94 -14.04 6.95
N ILE A 138 22.10 -13.29 7.67
CA ILE A 138 21.60 -13.70 9.00
C ILE A 138 20.81 -15.00 8.87
N ALA A 139 19.94 -15.13 7.87
CA ALA A 139 19.18 -16.35 7.61
C ALA A 139 20.08 -17.54 7.30
N GLU A 140 21.16 -17.36 6.54
CA GLU A 140 22.16 -18.40 6.28
C GLU A 140 22.85 -18.88 7.56
N GLN A 141 23.27 -17.95 8.43
CA GLN A 141 23.95 -18.29 9.69
C GLN A 141 22.99 -19.01 10.66
N VAL A 142 21.76 -18.52 10.80
CA VAL A 142 20.71 -19.19 11.59
C VAL A 142 20.43 -20.58 11.01
N GLY A 143 20.35 -20.72 9.68
CA GLY A 143 20.17 -22.00 9.00
C GLY A 143 21.34 -22.97 9.22
N ALA A 144 22.55 -22.47 9.45
CA ALA A 144 23.73 -23.24 9.82
C ALA A 144 23.78 -23.61 11.31
N GLY A 145 22.82 -23.15 12.12
CA GLY A 145 22.69 -23.48 13.54
C GLY A 145 23.28 -22.44 14.50
N GLU A 146 23.68 -21.27 14.02
CA GLU A 146 24.19 -20.19 14.87
C GLU A 146 23.06 -19.55 15.69
N SER A 147 23.42 -19.07 16.88
CA SER A 147 22.47 -18.36 17.75
C SER A 147 22.11 -16.99 17.17
N VAL A 148 20.85 -16.58 17.34
CA VAL A 148 20.41 -15.21 17.01
C VAL A 148 20.98 -14.16 17.96
N ASP A 149 21.46 -14.57 19.14
CA ASP A 149 22.05 -13.66 20.12
C ASP A 149 23.34 -13.02 19.56
N GLY A 150 23.35 -11.70 19.46
CA GLY A 150 24.40 -10.92 18.82
C GLY A 150 24.43 -10.98 17.29
N LEU A 151 23.66 -11.86 16.64
CA LEU A 151 23.51 -11.94 15.18
C LEU A 151 22.36 -11.06 14.67
N TYR A 152 21.27 -10.93 15.45
CA TYR A 152 20.10 -10.13 15.06
C TYR A 152 19.66 -9.19 16.21
N PRO A 153 20.07 -7.90 16.21
CA PRO A 153 20.93 -7.24 15.23
C PRO A 153 22.41 -7.64 15.39
N MET A 154 23.17 -7.57 14.28
CA MET A 154 24.58 -7.97 14.25
C MET A 154 25.46 -7.09 15.15
N ASN A 155 26.22 -7.73 16.04
CA ASN A 155 27.30 -7.12 16.80
C ASN A 155 28.56 -6.92 15.93
N ALA A 156 29.64 -6.40 16.52
CA ALA A 156 30.87 -6.13 15.78
C ALA A 156 31.51 -7.38 15.13
N GLU A 157 31.42 -8.54 15.79
CA GLU A 157 31.95 -9.79 15.25
C GLU A 157 31.16 -10.26 14.03
N TRP A 158 29.83 -10.26 14.11
CA TRP A 158 28.98 -10.67 13.01
C TRP A 158 29.03 -9.69 11.83
N LYS A 159 29.18 -8.39 12.09
CA LYS A 159 29.41 -7.39 11.03
C LYS A 159 30.71 -7.67 10.25
N ALA A 160 31.80 -8.00 10.93
CA ALA A 160 33.05 -8.36 10.26
C ALA A 160 32.90 -9.64 9.39
N ARG A 161 32.13 -10.62 9.87
CA ARG A 161 31.81 -11.83 9.09
C ARG A 161 30.92 -11.52 7.89
N TYR A 162 29.95 -10.62 8.05
CA TYR A 162 29.08 -10.14 6.97
C TYR A 162 29.89 -9.41 5.88
N GLU A 163 30.83 -8.54 6.24
CA GLU A 163 31.72 -7.88 5.28
C GLU A 163 32.55 -8.89 4.46
N LEU A 164 33.03 -9.95 5.10
CA LEU A 164 33.71 -11.05 4.41
C LEU A 164 32.76 -11.81 3.48
N TRP A 165 31.55 -12.13 3.93
CA TRP A 165 30.52 -12.79 3.13
C TRP A 165 30.13 -11.96 1.90
N LEU A 166 29.99 -10.63 2.03
CA LEU A 166 29.72 -9.75 0.89
C LEU A 166 30.81 -9.84 -0.20
N SER A 167 32.08 -10.04 0.20
CA SER A 167 33.18 -10.17 -0.75
C SER A 167 33.13 -11.46 -1.58
N THR A 168 32.43 -12.50 -1.11
CA THR A 168 32.26 -13.77 -1.83
C THR A 168 31.04 -13.80 -2.75
N GLN A 169 30.18 -12.78 -2.69
CA GLN A 169 28.97 -12.65 -3.51
C GLN A 169 29.19 -11.84 -4.81
N ARG A 170 30.43 -11.41 -5.08
CA ARG A 170 30.84 -10.80 -6.37
C ARG A 170 31.32 -11.85 -7.37
#